data_AF-A0A9D5VI59-F1
#
_entry.id   AF-A0A9D5VI59-F1
#
_cell.length_a   1.000
_cell.length_b   1.000
_cell.length_c   1.000
_cell.angle_alpha   90.00
_cell.angle_beta   90.00
_cell.angle_gamma   90.00
#
_symmetry.space_group_name_H-M   'P 1'
#
loop_
_entity.id
_entity.type
_entity.pdbx_description
1 polymer ?
#
loop_
_entity_poly.entity_id
_entity_poly.type
_entity_poly.pdbx_seq_one_letter_code
_entity_poly.pdbx_strand_id
1 'polypeptide(L)'
;MTMRKINFYFITLLAFTFITITLAPAAVKNQLSSMELADNLYKERSDFTKARSALELYEDLYKATAEKDQKSRQLLLRKLSMANYFVGHHSPKNDGDANQLKRRKDLFNRGIEYANRCISETQESSILGECYFWLATNQVLLSQDEGNFSLVFSLSSVIKNFEKAQELSPTFAGSGALRMLGILHQKMPGIIGGSNKKAEEYLLKAIATSPKEPLNYMFLGKFYAESASTQSKVKALIDQWELQQVKSIPVEQYESLGALKDIEIWKKEGRWPID
;
A
#
# COMPACT_ATOMS: atom_id res chain seq x y z
N MET A 1 -23.16 -58.22 87.68
CA MET A 1 -24.21 -58.44 86.67
C MET A 1 -24.00 -57.40 85.56
N THR A 2 -23.56 -57.86 84.38
CA THR A 2 -23.67 -57.24 83.03
C THR A 2 -23.11 -55.81 82.82
N MET A 3 -21.95 -55.65 82.15
CA MET A 3 -21.67 -55.72 80.69
C MET A 3 -21.98 -54.43 79.89
N ARG A 4 -20.95 -54.00 79.12
CA ARG A 4 -20.99 -53.48 77.73
C ARG A 4 -21.56 -52.03 77.55
N LYS A 5 -21.11 -51.15 76.64
CA LYS A 5 -20.45 -51.28 75.32
C LYS A 5 -19.53 -50.07 75.02
N ILE A 6 -18.54 -50.35 74.18
CA ILE A 6 -17.77 -49.45 73.32
C ILE A 6 -18.71 -48.71 72.34
N ASN A 7 -18.40 -47.46 72.01
CA ASN A 7 -18.65 -46.93 70.65
C ASN A 7 -17.55 -45.93 70.25
N PHE A 8 -16.82 -46.35 69.23
CA PHE A 8 -15.90 -45.57 68.41
C PHE A 8 -16.66 -44.48 67.66
N TYR A 9 -16.16 -43.24 67.67
CA TYR A 9 -16.32 -42.35 66.53
C TYR A 9 -15.00 -41.65 66.22
N PHE A 10 -14.38 -42.13 65.15
CA PHE A 10 -13.37 -41.45 64.35
C PHE A 10 -13.88 -40.06 63.96
N ILE A 11 -13.22 -38.99 64.40
CA ILE A 11 -13.35 -37.67 63.76
C ILE A 11 -12.23 -37.59 62.73
N THR A 12 -12.52 -38.03 61.51
CA THR A 12 -11.73 -37.65 60.32
C THR A 12 -12.01 -36.19 60.03
N LEU A 13 -11.05 -35.32 60.35
CA LEU A 13 -11.03 -33.93 59.93
C LEU A 13 -10.73 -33.90 58.42
N LEU A 14 -11.77 -33.79 57.60
CA LEU A 14 -11.65 -33.53 56.17
C LEU A 14 -11.18 -32.08 55.99
N ALA A 15 -9.87 -31.90 55.79
CA ALA A 15 -9.29 -30.64 55.35
C ALA A 15 -9.74 -30.39 53.90
N PHE A 16 -10.79 -29.61 53.72
CA PHE A 16 -11.12 -29.00 52.43
C PHE A 16 -10.09 -27.89 52.16
N THR A 17 -8.96 -28.27 51.56
CA THR A 17 -8.10 -27.30 50.87
C THR A 17 -8.86 -26.80 49.65
N PHE A 18 -9.47 -25.62 49.77
CA PHE A 18 -9.86 -24.81 48.62
C PHE A 18 -8.58 -24.48 47.86
N ILE A 19 -8.26 -25.26 46.82
CA ILE A 19 -7.31 -24.87 45.80
C ILE A 19 -8.03 -23.78 45.00
N THR A 20 -7.79 -22.52 45.36
CA THR A 20 -8.07 -21.41 44.47
C THR A 20 -7.12 -21.56 43.29
N ILE A 21 -7.63 -22.12 42.19
CA ILE A 21 -6.97 -22.02 40.89
C ILE A 21 -7.01 -20.53 40.56
N THR A 22 -5.94 -19.82 40.89
CA THR A 22 -5.66 -18.53 40.30
C THR A 22 -5.43 -18.80 38.82
N LEU A 23 -6.46 -18.52 38.01
CA LEU A 23 -6.28 -18.29 36.58
C LEU A 23 -5.27 -17.16 36.47
N ALA A 24 -4.00 -17.52 36.30
CA ALA A 24 -2.99 -16.57 35.87
C ALA A 24 -3.54 -15.88 34.61
N PRO A 25 -3.46 -14.55 34.49
CA PRO A 25 -3.81 -13.85 33.25
C PRO A 25 -2.71 -14.14 32.21
N ALA A 26 -2.67 -15.37 31.71
CA ALA A 26 -1.71 -15.88 30.73
C ALA A 26 -2.15 -15.62 29.29
N ALA A 27 -2.92 -14.55 29.04
CA ALA A 27 -3.39 -14.19 27.70
C ALA A 27 -3.29 -12.69 27.37
N VAL A 28 -2.67 -11.87 28.24
CA VAL A 28 -2.60 -10.41 28.04
C VAL A 28 -1.24 -9.96 27.48
N LYS A 29 -0.35 -10.90 27.12
CA LYS A 29 1.06 -10.56 26.81
C LYS A 29 1.68 -11.14 25.54
N ASN A 30 0.92 -11.72 24.60
CA ASN A 30 1.57 -12.34 23.42
C ASN A 30 0.77 -12.30 22.10
N GLN A 31 0.31 -11.11 21.71
CA GLN A 31 -0.23 -10.84 20.38
C GLN A 31 0.03 -9.36 20.10
N LEU A 32 0.83 -9.04 19.09
CA LEU A 32 0.61 -7.79 18.37
C LEU A 32 -0.89 -7.72 18.08
N SER A 33 -1.55 -6.56 18.24
CA SER A 33 -2.93 -6.42 17.79
C SER A 33 -2.99 -6.95 16.35
N SER A 34 -4.02 -7.71 15.98
CA SER A 34 -4.03 -8.38 14.65
C SER A 34 -3.77 -7.41 13.49
N MET A 35 -4.12 -6.13 13.66
CA MET A 35 -3.73 -5.03 12.78
C MET A 35 -2.21 -4.79 12.74
N GLU A 36 -1.52 -4.67 13.88
CA GLU A 36 -0.06 -4.52 13.94
C GLU A 36 0.67 -5.70 13.31
N LEU A 37 0.13 -6.92 13.46
CA LEU A 37 0.68 -8.09 12.77
C LEU A 37 0.56 -7.93 11.25
N ALA A 38 -0.62 -7.55 10.74
CA ALA A 38 -0.84 -7.31 9.31
C ALA A 38 0.08 -6.19 8.79
N ASP A 39 0.23 -5.11 9.56
CA ASP A 39 1.08 -3.97 9.22
C ASP A 39 2.57 -4.38 9.18
N ASN A 40 3.02 -5.24 10.09
CA ASN A 40 4.40 -5.73 10.09
C ASN A 40 4.66 -6.67 8.93
N LEU A 41 3.73 -7.58 8.61
CA LEU A 41 3.82 -8.40 7.40
C LEU A 41 3.87 -7.53 6.14
N TYR A 42 3.04 -6.48 6.09
CA TYR A 42 3.02 -5.57 4.95
C TYR A 42 4.31 -4.74 4.85
N LYS A 43 4.94 -4.35 5.96
CA LYS A 43 6.27 -3.71 5.94
C LYS A 43 7.33 -4.60 5.29
N GLU A 44 7.21 -5.92 5.46
CA GLU A 44 8.09 -6.94 4.88
C GLU A 44 7.66 -7.41 3.48
N ARG A 45 6.76 -6.69 2.80
CA ARG A 45 6.18 -7.06 1.49
C ARG A 45 7.17 -7.24 0.33
N SER A 46 8.45 -6.94 0.52
CA SER A 46 9.50 -7.37 -0.42
C SER A 46 9.55 -8.90 -0.57
N ASP A 47 9.21 -9.62 0.49
CA ASP A 47 8.80 -11.02 0.42
C ASP A 47 7.33 -11.08 -0.01
N PHE A 48 7.10 -11.59 -1.22
CA PHE A 48 5.76 -11.71 -1.80
C PHE A 48 4.81 -12.54 -0.92
N THR A 49 5.32 -13.54 -0.20
CA THR A 49 4.52 -14.35 0.72
C THR A 49 3.99 -13.50 1.86
N LYS A 50 4.84 -12.61 2.42
CA LYS A 50 4.46 -11.66 3.48
C LYS A 50 3.42 -10.66 3.00
N ALA A 51 3.57 -10.16 1.77
CA ALA A 51 2.59 -9.26 1.16
C ALA A 51 1.20 -9.92 1.06
N ARG A 52 1.16 -11.18 0.61
CA ARG A 52 -0.07 -11.95 0.52
C ARG A 52 -0.68 -12.24 1.90
N SER A 53 0.12 -12.65 2.88
CA SER A 53 -0.37 -12.89 4.24
C SER A 53 -0.91 -11.62 4.89
N ALA A 54 -0.31 -10.46 4.62
CA ALA A 54 -0.85 -9.18 5.08
C ALA A 54 -2.23 -8.88 4.48
N LEU A 55 -2.40 -9.11 3.17
CA LEU A 55 -3.68 -8.94 2.49
C LEU A 55 -4.76 -9.84 3.10
N GLU A 56 -4.47 -11.13 3.25
CA GLU A 56 -5.40 -12.11 3.86
C GLU A 56 -5.81 -11.68 5.29
N LEU A 57 -4.84 -11.20 6.09
CA LEU A 57 -5.13 -10.75 7.46
C LEU A 57 -5.95 -9.45 7.48
N TYR A 58 -5.70 -8.48 6.59
CA TYR A 58 -6.54 -7.29 6.47
C TYR A 58 -7.99 -7.65 6.09
N GLU A 59 -8.20 -8.66 5.25
CA GLU A 59 -9.53 -9.10 4.84
C GLU A 59 -10.30 -9.72 6.01
N ASP A 60 -9.63 -10.56 6.80
CA ASP A 60 -10.23 -11.18 7.97
C ASP A 60 -10.55 -10.13 9.05
N LEU A 61 -9.66 -9.14 9.23
CA LEU A 61 -9.92 -8.00 10.09
C LEU A 61 -11.13 -7.19 9.62
N TYR A 62 -11.25 -6.93 8.32
CA TYR A 62 -12.39 -6.18 7.77
C TYR A 62 -13.71 -6.92 7.96
N LYS A 63 -13.75 -8.23 7.73
CA LYS A 63 -14.94 -9.07 7.99
C LYS A 63 -15.33 -9.10 9.46
N ALA A 64 -14.35 -9.11 10.36
CA ALA A 64 -14.59 -9.13 11.81
C ALA A 64 -14.92 -7.74 12.39
N THR A 65 -14.66 -6.65 11.66
CA THR A 65 -14.90 -5.28 12.12
C THR A 65 -16.39 -4.96 12.06
N ALA A 66 -16.96 -4.59 13.20
CA ALA A 66 -18.38 -4.21 13.28
C ALA A 66 -18.70 -2.98 12.40
N GLU A 67 -19.86 -2.96 11.76
CA GLU A 67 -20.28 -1.85 10.87
C GLU A 67 -20.26 -0.48 11.55
N LYS A 68 -20.57 -0.45 12.86
CA LYS A 68 -20.55 0.77 13.67
C LYS A 68 -19.14 1.31 13.93
N ASP A 69 -18.09 0.51 13.77
CA ASP A 69 -16.70 0.97 13.89
C ASP A 69 -16.20 1.50 12.55
N GLN A 70 -16.76 2.65 12.17
CA GLN A 70 -16.46 3.31 10.88
C GLN A 70 -14.98 3.64 10.73
N LYS A 71 -14.32 4.05 11.82
CA LYS A 71 -12.90 4.43 11.78
C LYS A 71 -12.01 3.25 11.42
N SER A 72 -12.20 2.10 12.08
CA SER A 72 -11.43 0.88 11.77
C SER A 72 -11.75 0.36 10.36
N ARG A 73 -13.03 0.41 9.94
CA ARG A 73 -13.42 0.06 8.57
C ARG A 73 -12.75 0.91 7.51
N GLN A 74 -12.80 2.24 7.65
CA GLN A 74 -12.17 3.17 6.70
C GLN A 74 -10.65 2.97 6.62
N LEU A 75 -9.99 2.69 7.75
CA LEU A 75 -8.57 2.33 7.77
C LEU A 75 -8.30 1.04 6.98
N LEU A 76 -9.09 -0.01 7.22
CA LEU A 76 -8.94 -1.29 6.55
C LEU A 76 -9.23 -1.20 5.06
N LEU A 77 -10.25 -0.45 4.63
CA LEU A 77 -10.57 -0.25 3.22
C LEU A 77 -9.39 0.35 2.43
N ARG A 78 -8.68 1.33 3.01
CA ARG A 78 -7.47 1.90 2.39
C ARG A 78 -6.34 0.87 2.31
N LYS A 79 -6.07 0.17 3.41
CA LYS A 79 -5.03 -0.86 3.48
C LYS A 79 -5.30 -2.00 2.51
N LEU A 80 -6.55 -2.42 2.38
CA LEU A 80 -7.00 -3.45 1.44
C LEU A 80 -6.82 -3.01 -0.01
N SER A 81 -7.19 -1.77 -0.35
CA SER A 81 -7.00 -1.26 -1.72
C SER A 81 -5.52 -1.18 -2.11
N MET A 82 -4.68 -0.69 -1.19
CA MET A 82 -3.22 -0.67 -1.34
C MET A 82 -2.62 -2.09 -1.43
N ALA A 83 -3.01 -3.01 -0.55
CA ALA A 83 -2.46 -4.36 -0.53
C ALA A 83 -2.86 -5.16 -1.79
N ASN A 84 -4.08 -4.97 -2.29
CA ASN A 84 -4.50 -5.55 -3.57
C ASN A 84 -3.67 -5.02 -4.75
N TYR A 85 -3.43 -3.71 -4.81
CA TYR A 85 -2.49 -3.11 -5.77
C TYR A 85 -1.13 -3.81 -5.70
N PHE A 86 -0.57 -3.89 -4.49
CA PHE A 86 0.79 -4.37 -4.30
C PHE A 86 0.93 -5.84 -4.69
N VAL A 87 0.05 -6.71 -4.16
CA VAL A 87 0.06 -8.15 -4.44
C VAL A 87 -0.24 -8.41 -5.92
N GLY A 88 -1.16 -7.65 -6.53
CA GLY A 88 -1.44 -7.77 -7.97
C GLY A 88 -0.22 -7.40 -8.82
N HIS A 89 0.40 -6.25 -8.54
CA HIS A 89 1.53 -5.71 -9.31
C HIS A 89 2.79 -6.57 -9.20
N HIS A 90 3.06 -7.09 -8.00
CA HIS A 90 4.27 -7.88 -7.69
C HIS A 90 4.04 -9.39 -7.76
N SER A 91 2.85 -9.83 -8.20
CA SER A 91 2.63 -11.24 -8.51
C SER A 91 3.64 -11.72 -9.54
N PRO A 92 4.23 -12.92 -9.37
CA PRO A 92 5.10 -13.52 -10.38
C PRO A 92 4.45 -13.42 -11.76
N LYS A 93 5.21 -12.97 -12.75
CA LYS A 93 4.74 -12.85 -14.13
C LYS A 93 5.15 -14.12 -14.89
N ASN A 94 4.16 -14.80 -15.44
CA ASN A 94 4.35 -15.76 -16.51
C ASN A 94 3.45 -15.34 -17.66
N ASP A 95 4.01 -14.54 -18.56
CA ASP A 95 3.27 -13.95 -19.69
C ASP A 95 2.83 -15.08 -20.63
N GLY A 96 1.55 -15.41 -20.58
CA GLY A 96 0.94 -16.55 -21.26
C GLY A 96 0.08 -17.45 -20.36
N ASP A 97 0.26 -17.39 -19.04
CA ASP A 97 -0.62 -18.07 -18.08
C ASP A 97 -1.90 -17.26 -17.84
N ALA A 98 -2.97 -17.65 -18.53
CA ALA A 98 -4.30 -17.03 -18.39
C ALA A 98 -4.82 -17.03 -16.94
N ASN A 99 -4.43 -18.01 -16.12
CA ASN A 99 -4.85 -18.06 -14.72
C ASN A 99 -4.11 -17.02 -13.88
N GLN A 100 -2.84 -16.75 -14.17
CA GLN A 100 -2.08 -15.68 -13.51
C GLN A 100 -2.65 -14.31 -13.87
N LEU A 101 -2.90 -14.07 -15.16
CA LEU A 101 -3.53 -12.83 -15.62
C LEU A 101 -4.89 -12.62 -14.95
N LYS A 102 -5.73 -13.66 -14.89
CA LYS A 102 -7.03 -13.60 -14.21
C LYS A 102 -6.89 -13.25 -12.72
N ARG A 103 -5.92 -13.84 -12.02
CA ARG A 103 -5.67 -13.55 -10.59
C ARG A 103 -5.24 -12.10 -10.36
N ARG A 104 -4.36 -11.54 -11.20
CA ARG A 104 -3.95 -10.14 -11.08
C ARG A 104 -5.13 -9.18 -11.32
N LYS A 105 -5.92 -9.44 -12.36
CA LYS A 105 -7.14 -8.67 -12.64
C LYS A 105 -8.15 -8.74 -11.49
N ASP A 106 -8.32 -9.90 -10.87
CA ASP A 106 -9.16 -10.06 -9.68
C ASP A 106 -8.67 -9.18 -8.52
N LEU A 107 -7.37 -9.20 -8.23
CA LEU A 107 -6.77 -8.35 -7.20
C LEU A 107 -7.02 -6.86 -7.49
N PHE A 108 -6.78 -6.38 -8.71
CA PHE A 108 -7.03 -4.97 -9.05
C PHE A 108 -8.52 -4.60 -8.95
N ASN A 109 -9.44 -5.47 -9.39
CA ASN A 109 -10.87 -5.25 -9.23
C ASN A 109 -11.29 -5.15 -7.76
N ARG A 110 -10.76 -6.01 -6.89
CA ARG A 110 -10.99 -5.94 -5.45
C ARG A 110 -10.41 -4.66 -4.86
N GLY A 111 -9.22 -4.25 -5.29
CA GLY A 111 -8.63 -2.97 -4.93
C GLY A 111 -9.52 -1.77 -5.29
N ILE A 112 -10.12 -1.78 -6.49
CA ILE A 112 -11.11 -0.79 -6.94
C ILE A 112 -12.36 -0.82 -6.06
N GLU A 113 -12.89 -2.00 -5.75
CA GLU A 113 -14.07 -2.14 -4.90
C GLU A 113 -13.84 -1.53 -3.50
N TYR A 114 -12.71 -1.87 -2.86
CA TYR A 114 -12.38 -1.33 -1.54
C TYR A 114 -12.16 0.19 -1.57
N ALA A 115 -11.56 0.74 -2.62
CA ALA A 115 -11.42 2.19 -2.77
C ALA A 115 -12.77 2.89 -2.98
N ASN A 116 -13.67 2.32 -3.77
CA ASN A 116 -15.02 2.88 -3.93
C ASN A 116 -15.82 2.85 -2.62
N ARG A 117 -15.73 1.74 -1.86
CA ARG A 117 -16.31 1.66 -0.51
C ARG A 117 -15.72 2.72 0.41
N CYS A 118 -14.39 2.89 0.39
CA CYS A 118 -13.68 3.93 1.15
C CYS A 118 -14.25 5.32 0.85
N ILE A 119 -14.41 5.68 -0.43
CA ILE A 119 -15.00 6.96 -0.88
C ILE A 119 -16.44 7.12 -0.38
N SER A 120 -17.25 6.06 -0.39
CA SER A 120 -18.63 6.12 0.07
C SER A 120 -18.78 6.21 1.59
N GLU A 121 -17.79 5.72 2.35
CA GLU A 121 -17.86 5.59 3.81
C GLU A 121 -17.16 6.74 4.55
N THR A 122 -16.40 7.62 3.87
CA THR A 122 -15.68 8.73 4.49
C THR A 122 -16.03 10.09 3.88
N GLN A 123 -15.94 11.14 4.70
CA GLN A 123 -16.04 12.54 4.28
C GLN A 123 -14.78 13.33 4.65
N GLU A 124 -13.79 12.68 5.28
CA GLU A 124 -12.54 13.33 5.65
C GLU A 124 -11.67 13.50 4.41
N SER A 125 -11.37 14.75 4.05
CA SER A 125 -10.64 15.08 2.81
C SER A 125 -9.33 14.30 2.66
N SER A 126 -8.53 14.21 3.73
CA SER A 126 -7.24 13.49 3.72
C SER A 126 -7.43 12.01 3.34
N ILE A 127 -8.37 11.33 4.00
CA ILE A 127 -8.72 9.92 3.76
C ILE A 127 -9.27 9.76 2.33
N LEU A 128 -10.17 10.64 1.91
CA LEU A 128 -10.73 10.63 0.56
C LEU A 128 -9.64 10.72 -0.51
N GLY A 129 -8.64 11.59 -0.33
CA GLY A 129 -7.53 11.70 -1.26
C GLY A 129 -6.74 10.39 -1.40
N GLU A 130 -6.53 9.67 -0.30
CA GLU A 130 -5.90 8.33 -0.34
C GLU A 130 -6.78 7.30 -1.05
N CYS A 131 -8.10 7.30 -0.79
CA CYS A 131 -9.02 6.38 -1.47
C CYS A 131 -8.99 6.63 -2.99
N TYR A 132 -9.04 7.89 -3.44
CA TYR A 132 -8.97 8.25 -4.87
C TYR A 132 -7.62 7.86 -5.50
N PHE A 133 -6.52 8.00 -4.77
CA PHE A 133 -5.20 7.58 -5.24
C PHE A 133 -5.15 6.08 -5.52
N TRP A 134 -5.59 5.26 -4.57
CA TRP A 134 -5.58 3.80 -4.74
C TRP A 134 -6.61 3.31 -5.74
N LEU A 135 -7.76 3.99 -5.87
CA LEU A 135 -8.72 3.74 -6.95
C LEU A 135 -8.05 3.90 -8.32
N ALA A 136 -7.46 5.07 -8.56
CA ALA A 136 -6.81 5.37 -9.84
C ALA A 136 -5.64 4.43 -10.14
N THR A 137 -4.84 4.09 -9.13
CA THR A 137 -3.70 3.18 -9.27
C THR A 137 -4.14 1.77 -9.66
N ASN A 138 -5.14 1.21 -9.00
CA ASN A 138 -5.68 -0.11 -9.37
C ASN A 138 -6.34 -0.08 -10.76
N GLN A 139 -7.04 0.99 -11.12
CA GLN A 139 -7.63 1.16 -12.46
C GLN A 139 -6.56 1.16 -13.56
N VAL A 140 -5.45 1.88 -13.38
CA VAL A 140 -4.34 1.90 -14.35
C VAL A 140 -3.79 0.49 -14.58
N LEU A 141 -3.51 -0.25 -13.51
CA LEU A 141 -2.93 -1.59 -13.62
C LEU A 141 -3.91 -2.60 -14.23
N LEU A 142 -5.19 -2.50 -13.91
CA LEU A 142 -6.23 -3.32 -14.55
C LEU A 142 -6.26 -3.07 -16.06
N SER A 143 -6.26 -1.80 -16.49
CA SER A 143 -6.25 -1.44 -17.91
C SER A 143 -4.99 -1.92 -18.63
N GLN A 144 -3.83 -1.91 -17.95
CA GLN A 144 -2.59 -2.48 -18.50
C GLN A 144 -2.72 -3.99 -18.74
N ASP A 145 -3.24 -4.74 -17.77
CA ASP A 145 -3.44 -6.19 -17.87
C ASP A 145 -4.53 -6.59 -18.89
N GLU A 146 -5.46 -5.69 -19.21
CA GLU A 146 -6.42 -5.90 -20.28
C GLU A 146 -5.82 -5.74 -21.68
N GLY A 147 -4.57 -5.24 -21.79
CA GLY A 147 -3.92 -4.97 -23.07
C GLY A 147 -4.63 -3.89 -23.88
N ASN A 148 -5.57 -3.18 -23.25
CA ASN A 148 -6.53 -2.33 -23.93
C ASN A 148 -6.41 -0.87 -23.47
N PHE A 149 -5.25 -0.26 -23.73
CA PHE A 149 -5.07 1.19 -23.60
C PHE A 149 -6.05 2.01 -24.48
N SER A 150 -6.92 1.37 -25.28
CA SER A 150 -7.90 2.04 -26.15
C SER A 150 -9.12 2.63 -25.44
N LEU A 151 -9.32 2.43 -24.13
CA LEU A 151 -10.42 3.08 -23.41
C LEU A 151 -10.06 4.50 -22.98
N VAL A 152 -10.03 5.42 -23.94
CA VAL A 152 -9.96 6.88 -23.75
C VAL A 152 -10.91 7.37 -22.64
N PHE A 153 -12.08 6.73 -22.51
CA PHE A 153 -13.05 7.03 -21.44
C PHE A 153 -12.58 6.58 -20.05
N SER A 154 -12.01 5.38 -19.92
CA SER A 154 -11.46 4.89 -18.64
C SER A 154 -10.30 5.75 -18.15
N LEU A 155 -9.47 6.22 -19.08
CA LEU A 155 -8.29 7.02 -18.79
C LEU A 155 -8.66 8.43 -18.30
N SER A 156 -9.72 9.02 -18.85
CA SER A 156 -10.25 10.30 -18.34
C SER A 156 -10.73 10.19 -16.89
N SER A 157 -11.35 9.06 -16.50
CA SER A 157 -11.77 8.82 -15.12
C SER A 157 -10.57 8.63 -14.20
N VAL A 158 -9.55 7.91 -14.65
CA VAL A 158 -8.30 7.71 -13.90
C VAL A 158 -7.60 9.05 -13.64
N ILE A 159 -7.48 9.91 -14.66
CA ILE A 159 -6.88 11.24 -14.52
C ILE A 159 -7.65 12.05 -13.48
N LYS A 160 -8.99 12.10 -13.58
CA LYS A 160 -9.84 12.81 -12.60
C LYS A 160 -9.65 12.28 -11.18
N ASN A 161 -9.50 10.96 -11.01
CA ASN A 161 -9.25 10.36 -9.71
C ASN A 161 -7.88 10.78 -9.15
N PHE A 162 -6.82 10.80 -9.96
CA PHE A 162 -5.53 11.34 -9.51
C PHE A 162 -5.55 12.85 -9.26
N GLU A 163 -6.26 13.64 -10.06
CA GLU A 163 -6.46 15.07 -9.80
C GLU A 163 -7.18 15.29 -8.47
N LYS A 164 -8.21 14.49 -8.18
CA LYS A 164 -8.93 14.56 -6.90
C LYS A 164 -8.06 14.13 -5.73
N ALA A 165 -7.26 13.07 -5.90
CA ALA A 165 -6.27 12.67 -4.91
C ALA A 165 -5.26 13.78 -4.63
N GLN A 166 -4.79 14.46 -5.67
CA GLN A 166 -3.85 15.58 -5.55
C GLN A 166 -4.45 16.81 -4.88
N GLU A 167 -5.72 17.11 -5.17
CA GLU A 167 -6.47 18.21 -4.54
C GLU A 167 -6.62 17.97 -3.03
N LEU A 168 -6.98 16.74 -2.66
CA LEU A 168 -7.35 16.39 -1.29
C LEU A 168 -6.15 16.01 -0.40
N SER A 169 -5.15 15.32 -0.96
CA SER A 169 -4.00 14.77 -0.24
C SER A 169 -2.69 14.95 -1.04
N PRO A 170 -2.22 16.20 -1.23
CA PRO A 170 -1.16 16.54 -2.18
C PRO A 170 0.22 15.90 -1.94
N THR A 171 0.49 15.45 -0.71
CA THR A 171 1.76 14.82 -0.32
C THR A 171 1.66 13.31 -0.16
N PHE A 172 0.46 12.72 -0.32
CA PHE A 172 0.26 11.29 -0.17
C PHE A 172 1.13 10.49 -1.14
N ALA A 173 1.69 9.37 -0.66
CA ALA A 173 2.65 8.54 -1.39
C ALA A 173 3.83 9.35 -2.00
N GLY A 174 4.28 10.40 -1.32
CA GLY A 174 5.37 11.26 -1.79
C GLY A 174 4.96 12.10 -3.00
N SER A 175 3.74 12.64 -2.99
CA SER A 175 3.10 13.28 -4.16
C SER A 175 2.93 12.32 -5.34
N GLY A 176 2.55 11.08 -5.04
CA GLY A 176 2.36 10.03 -6.04
C GLY A 176 1.34 10.41 -7.11
N ALA A 177 0.29 11.16 -6.77
CA ALA A 177 -0.72 11.59 -7.74
C ALA A 177 -0.14 12.47 -8.86
N LEU A 178 0.72 13.45 -8.53
CA LEU A 178 1.43 14.25 -9.54
C LEU A 178 2.33 13.38 -10.41
N ARG A 179 3.03 12.42 -9.80
CA ARG A 179 3.88 11.49 -10.53
C ARG A 179 3.10 10.67 -11.56
N MET A 180 1.96 10.12 -11.14
CA MET A 180 1.09 9.33 -12.01
C MET A 180 0.47 10.18 -13.13
N LEU A 181 0.03 11.42 -12.83
CA LEU A 181 -0.43 12.35 -13.86
C LEU A 181 0.66 12.63 -14.91
N GLY A 182 1.90 12.81 -14.45
CA GLY A 182 3.06 12.97 -15.33
C GLY A 182 3.25 11.78 -16.29
N ILE A 183 3.28 10.56 -15.73
CA ILE A 183 3.43 9.32 -16.50
C ILE A 183 2.28 9.14 -17.50
N LEU A 184 1.04 9.41 -17.10
CA LEU A 184 -0.12 9.28 -17.98
C LEU A 184 -0.04 10.27 -19.14
N HIS A 185 0.30 11.54 -18.88
CA HIS A 185 0.46 12.54 -19.94
C HIS A 185 1.62 12.22 -20.89
N GLN A 186 2.69 11.58 -20.42
CA GLN A 186 3.79 11.11 -21.26
C GLN A 186 3.35 9.96 -22.18
N LYS A 187 2.66 8.95 -21.61
CA LYS A 187 2.32 7.72 -22.34
C LYS A 187 1.13 7.86 -23.29
N MET A 188 0.26 8.85 -23.07
CA MET A 188 -0.88 9.09 -23.94
C MET A 188 -0.46 9.67 -25.31
N PRO A 189 -1.12 9.26 -26.40
CA PRO A 189 -1.05 10.00 -27.66
C PRO A 189 -1.57 11.44 -27.51
N GLY A 190 -0.97 12.39 -28.23
CA GLY A 190 -1.33 13.81 -28.15
C GLY A 190 -2.80 14.10 -28.48
N ILE A 191 -3.39 13.36 -29.42
CA ILE A 191 -4.80 13.50 -29.82
C ILE A 191 -5.80 13.21 -28.69
N ILE A 192 -5.40 12.45 -27.66
CA ILE A 192 -6.27 12.11 -26.52
C ILE A 192 -5.80 12.78 -25.22
N GLY A 193 -4.99 13.83 -25.30
CA GLY A 193 -4.56 14.62 -24.15
C GLY A 193 -3.15 14.32 -23.64
N GLY A 194 -2.38 13.48 -24.34
CA GLY A 194 -0.95 13.34 -24.10
C GLY A 194 -0.18 14.63 -24.34
N SER A 195 0.83 14.90 -23.50
CA SER A 195 1.67 16.07 -23.62
C SER A 195 2.93 15.91 -22.78
N ASN A 196 4.10 15.81 -23.43
CA ASN A 196 5.39 15.79 -22.74
C ASN A 196 5.62 17.06 -21.90
N LYS A 197 5.12 18.21 -22.36
CA LYS A 197 5.17 19.45 -21.58
C LYS A 197 4.41 19.31 -20.26
N LYS A 198 3.16 18.83 -20.30
CA LYS A 198 2.38 18.58 -19.07
C LYS A 198 3.03 17.50 -18.20
N ALA A 199 3.57 16.46 -18.82
CA ALA A 199 4.27 15.40 -18.10
C ALA A 199 5.44 15.96 -17.27
N GLU A 200 6.29 16.78 -17.90
CA GLU A 200 7.40 17.48 -17.26
C GLU A 200 6.91 18.40 -16.14
N GLU A 201 5.88 19.22 -16.39
CA GLU A 201 5.28 20.11 -15.39
C GLU A 201 4.80 19.35 -14.14
N TYR A 202 4.09 18.22 -14.32
CA TYR A 202 3.62 17.40 -13.21
C TYR A 202 4.77 16.74 -12.44
N LEU A 203 5.77 16.20 -13.14
CA LEU A 203 6.92 15.55 -12.50
C LEU A 203 7.78 16.56 -11.71
N LEU A 204 8.02 17.75 -12.27
CA LEU A 204 8.68 18.84 -11.55
C LEU A 204 7.87 19.31 -10.34
N LYS A 205 6.53 19.38 -10.47
CA LYS A 205 5.65 19.72 -9.35
C LYS A 205 5.69 18.63 -8.26
N ALA A 206 5.82 17.36 -8.62
CA ALA A 206 5.98 16.27 -7.65
C ALA A 206 7.26 16.45 -6.81
N ILE A 207 8.38 16.77 -7.47
CA ILE A 207 9.64 17.12 -6.79
C ILE A 207 9.46 18.35 -5.88
N ALA A 208 8.85 19.42 -6.38
CA ALA A 208 8.64 20.63 -5.58
C ALA A 208 7.76 20.39 -4.34
N THR A 209 6.76 19.50 -4.46
CA THR A 209 5.79 19.20 -3.39
C THR A 209 6.36 18.20 -2.37
N SER A 210 7.09 17.19 -2.85
CA SER A 210 7.71 16.15 -2.03
C SER A 210 9.20 15.99 -2.39
N PRO A 211 10.07 16.95 -2.03
CA PRO A 211 11.45 17.00 -2.48
C PRO A 211 12.35 15.90 -1.90
N LYS A 212 11.87 15.17 -0.89
CA LYS A 212 12.58 14.05 -0.25
C LYS A 212 12.27 12.70 -0.90
N GLU A 213 11.27 12.65 -1.77
CA GLU A 213 10.81 11.42 -2.42
C GLU A 213 11.71 11.05 -3.61
N PRO A 214 12.61 10.05 -3.50
CA PRO A 214 13.53 9.68 -4.59
C PRO A 214 12.79 9.24 -5.85
N LEU A 215 11.60 8.66 -5.71
CA LEU A 215 10.81 8.17 -6.84
C LEU A 215 10.42 9.31 -7.79
N ASN A 216 10.21 10.54 -7.28
CA ASN A 216 9.90 11.70 -8.12
C ASN A 216 11.08 12.05 -9.05
N TYR A 217 12.32 11.95 -8.55
CA TYR A 217 13.53 12.20 -9.34
C TYR A 217 13.81 11.09 -10.33
N MET A 218 13.61 9.82 -9.93
CA MET A 218 13.76 8.67 -10.82
C MET A 218 12.81 8.78 -12.02
N PHE A 219 11.51 9.08 -11.80
CA PHE A 219 10.56 9.19 -12.90
C PHE A 219 10.82 10.38 -13.82
N LEU A 220 11.22 11.54 -13.29
CA LEU A 220 11.67 12.65 -14.13
C LEU A 220 12.95 12.30 -14.92
N GLY A 221 13.84 11.55 -14.29
CA GLY A 221 15.01 10.97 -14.91
C GLY A 221 14.69 10.08 -16.11
N LYS A 222 13.81 9.08 -15.90
CA LYS A 222 13.32 8.19 -16.97
C LYS A 222 12.62 8.99 -18.08
N PHE A 223 11.79 9.97 -17.74
CA PHE A 223 11.15 10.88 -18.70
C PHE A 223 12.18 11.59 -19.60
N TYR A 224 13.25 12.12 -19.01
CA TYR A 224 14.33 12.77 -19.76
C TYR A 224 15.28 11.80 -20.46
N ALA A 225 15.37 10.53 -20.04
CA ALA A 225 16.17 9.52 -20.73
C ALA A 225 15.68 9.26 -22.17
N GLU A 226 14.38 9.44 -22.41
CA GLU A 226 13.77 9.40 -23.74
C GLU A 226 14.18 10.61 -24.61
N SER A 227 14.83 11.64 -24.03
CA SER A 227 15.25 12.88 -24.69
C SER A 227 16.68 13.28 -24.30
N ALA A 228 17.67 12.84 -25.09
CA ALA A 228 19.11 13.00 -24.82
C ALA A 228 19.58 14.44 -24.48
N SER A 229 18.84 15.47 -24.91
CA SER A 229 19.16 16.89 -24.66
C SER A 229 18.96 17.35 -23.20
N THR A 230 18.47 16.48 -22.32
CA THR A 230 18.02 16.87 -20.96
C THR A 230 18.76 16.19 -19.81
N GLN A 231 19.78 15.36 -20.08
CA GLN A 231 20.52 14.62 -19.05
C GLN A 231 21.22 15.51 -18.01
N SER A 232 21.71 16.69 -18.39
CA SER A 232 22.34 17.64 -17.46
C SER A 232 21.36 18.20 -16.43
N LYS A 233 20.08 18.36 -16.80
CA LYS A 233 19.02 18.80 -15.89
C LYS A 233 18.70 17.72 -14.85
N VAL A 234 18.65 16.46 -15.28
CA VAL A 234 18.47 15.31 -14.37
C VAL A 234 19.56 15.29 -13.31
N LYS A 235 20.82 15.43 -13.75
CA LYS A 235 21.97 15.42 -12.84
C LYS A 235 21.83 16.46 -11.74
N ALA A 236 21.55 17.71 -12.12
CA ALA A 236 21.43 18.80 -11.16
C ALA A 236 20.33 18.54 -10.11
N LEU A 237 19.22 17.92 -10.52
CA LEU A 237 18.11 17.60 -9.62
C LEU A 237 18.44 16.45 -8.65
N ILE A 238 19.17 15.43 -9.10
CA ILE A 238 19.65 14.34 -8.22
C ILE A 238 20.65 14.88 -7.21
N ASP A 239 21.63 15.68 -7.67
CA ASP A 239 22.61 16.31 -6.79
C ASP A 239 21.90 17.16 -5.71
N GLN A 240 20.80 17.86 -6.08
CA GLN A 240 19.97 18.62 -5.14
C GLN A 240 19.21 17.72 -4.14
N TRP A 241 18.71 16.58 -4.59
CA TRP A 241 18.01 15.61 -3.72
C TRP A 241 18.92 15.04 -2.65
N GLU A 242 20.18 14.71 -2.98
CA GLU A 242 21.14 14.13 -2.02
C GLU A 242 21.39 15.04 -0.81
N LEU A 243 21.32 16.36 -1.02
CA LEU A 243 21.46 17.35 0.05
C LEU A 243 20.30 17.31 1.06
N GLN A 244 19.18 16.67 0.74
CA GLN A 244 17.97 16.65 1.58
C GLN A 244 18.02 15.66 2.76
N GLN A 245 19.06 14.82 2.85
CA GLN A 245 19.30 13.84 3.94
C GLN A 245 18.06 13.01 4.33
N VAL A 246 17.63 12.10 3.46
CA VAL A 246 16.47 11.23 3.72
C VAL A 246 16.80 10.22 4.84
N LYS A 247 16.14 10.36 6.00
CA LYS A 247 16.40 9.53 7.19
C LYS A 247 15.72 8.15 7.16
N SER A 248 14.55 8.05 6.54
CA SER A 248 13.75 6.83 6.45
C SER A 248 12.64 6.98 5.42
N ILE A 249 12.32 5.89 4.69
CA ILE A 249 11.23 5.85 3.71
C ILE A 249 9.95 5.29 4.37
N PRO A 250 8.82 6.01 4.34
CA PRO A 250 7.50 5.54 4.75
C PRO A 250 7.06 4.21 4.11
N VAL A 251 6.15 3.51 4.78
CA VAL A 251 5.64 2.20 4.32
C VAL A 251 4.86 2.33 3.01
N GLU A 252 4.22 3.46 2.75
CA GLU A 252 3.46 3.73 1.53
C GLU A 252 4.38 4.03 0.32
N GLN A 253 5.69 4.15 0.55
CA GLN A 253 6.71 4.52 -0.41
C GLN A 253 7.63 3.33 -0.69
N TYR A 254 7.08 2.11 -0.83
CA TYR A 254 7.91 0.91 -1.09
C TYR A 254 8.81 1.09 -2.30
N GLU A 255 8.20 1.60 -3.36
CA GLU A 255 8.74 1.73 -4.69
C GLU A 255 9.93 2.69 -4.70
N SER A 256 10.00 3.58 -3.70
CA SER A 256 11.10 4.50 -3.46
C SER A 256 12.41 3.76 -3.13
N LEU A 257 12.35 2.56 -2.56
CA LEU A 257 13.54 1.71 -2.38
C LEU A 257 14.13 1.27 -3.72
N GLY A 258 13.28 0.94 -4.69
CA GLY A 258 13.70 0.65 -6.06
C GLY A 258 14.31 1.87 -6.74
N ALA A 259 13.70 3.05 -6.54
CA ALA A 259 14.23 4.31 -7.08
C ALA A 259 15.65 4.64 -6.58
N LEU A 260 15.95 4.36 -5.32
CA LEU A 260 17.31 4.55 -4.80
C LEU A 260 18.33 3.71 -5.58
N LYS A 261 18.00 2.44 -5.89
CA LYS A 261 18.85 1.58 -6.69
C LYS A 261 19.04 2.13 -8.11
N ASP A 262 17.96 2.58 -8.75
CA ASP A 262 18.01 3.13 -10.10
C ASP A 262 18.83 4.43 -10.15
N ILE A 263 18.72 5.29 -9.13
CA ILE A 263 19.52 6.51 -8.98
C ILE A 263 21.02 6.16 -8.86
N GLU A 264 21.37 5.15 -8.06
CA GLU A 264 22.77 4.70 -7.94
C GLU A 264 23.33 4.13 -9.24
N ILE A 265 22.52 3.38 -10.00
CA ILE A 265 22.90 2.90 -11.35
C ILE A 265 23.14 4.11 -12.27
N TRP A 266 22.23 5.08 -12.28
CA TRP A 266 22.37 6.29 -13.09
C TRP A 266 23.65 7.07 -12.74
N LYS A 267 23.98 7.21 -11.44
CA LYS A 267 25.20 7.88 -10.99
C LYS A 267 26.46 7.19 -11.51
N LYS A 268 26.45 5.86 -11.56
CA LYS A 268 27.59 5.05 -12.03
C LYS A 268 27.72 5.07 -13.56
N GLU A 269 26.60 4.99 -14.27
CA GLU A 269 26.59 4.73 -15.72
C GLU A 269 26.25 5.96 -16.58
N GLY A 270 25.79 7.05 -15.97
CA GLY A 270 25.30 8.25 -16.68
C GLY A 270 23.98 8.03 -17.44
N ARG A 271 23.32 6.89 -17.23
CA ARG A 271 22.09 6.49 -17.93
C ARG A 271 21.16 5.73 -16.99
N TRP A 272 19.86 5.91 -17.17
CA TRP A 272 18.87 5.18 -16.38
C TRP A 272 18.78 3.72 -16.83
N PRO A 273 18.55 2.77 -15.91
CA PRO A 273 18.18 1.43 -16.31
C PRO A 273 16.89 1.50 -17.12
N ILE A 274 16.90 0.84 -18.27
CA ILE A 274 15.72 0.63 -19.11
C ILE A 274 15.15 -0.72 -18.68
N ASP A 275 13.89 -0.71 -18.27
CA ASP A 275 13.14 -1.90 -17.85
C ASP A 275 12.76 -2.78 -19.06
#